data_AF-Q821J6-F1
#
_entry.id   AF-Q821J6-F1
#
_cell.length_a   1.000
_cell.length_b   1.000
_cell.length_c   1.000
_cell.angle_alpha   90.00
_cell.angle_beta   90.00
_cell.angle_gamma   90.00
#
_symmetry.space_group_name_H-M   'P 1'
#
loop_
_entity.id
_entity.type
_entity.pdbx_description
1 polymer ?
#
loop_
_entity_poly.entity_id
_entity_poly.type
_entity_poly.pdbx_seq_one_letter_code
_entity_poly.pdbx_strand_id
1 'polypeptide(L)'
;MTLRKKRVKRSFLLIEVLLSLSLVCLVLMPCIHFYSGVRRSIEDDIVNLQLPAVIDNCFFAVEDNMREQMLKGNFPTSGSGELSCVVYTSQGKGIRIPYVYSVDIRKGMRIEANIVKACFADVVIEIFPNQKYTTSVQRSVCVVT
;
A
#
# COMPACT_ATOMS: atom_id res chain seq x y z
N MET A 1 4.52 52.07 -46.86
CA MET A 1 3.70 52.25 -45.62
C MET A 1 2.94 50.99 -45.17
N THR A 2 2.50 50.12 -46.10
CA THR A 2 1.70 48.90 -45.84
C THR A 2 2.45 47.78 -45.08
N LEU A 3 3.75 47.58 -45.32
CA LEU A 3 4.57 46.59 -44.61
C LEU A 3 4.76 46.89 -43.11
N ARG A 4 4.87 48.17 -42.74
CA ARG A 4 5.02 48.62 -41.34
C ARG A 4 3.72 48.39 -40.54
N LYS A 5 2.56 48.67 -41.14
CA LYS A 5 1.23 48.35 -40.57
C LYS A 5 1.02 46.84 -40.37
N LYS A 6 1.48 45.99 -41.31
CA LYS A 6 1.40 44.52 -41.19
C LYS A 6 2.27 43.96 -40.06
N ARG A 7 3.49 44.47 -39.87
CA ARG A 7 4.36 44.08 -38.74
C ARG A 7 3.75 44.46 -37.40
N VAL A 8 3.24 45.69 -37.26
CA VAL A 8 2.60 46.15 -36.01
C VAL A 8 1.37 45.32 -35.66
N LYS A 9 0.51 44.99 -36.64
CA LYS A 9 -0.65 44.09 -36.41
C LYS A 9 -0.24 42.68 -35.98
N ARG A 10 0.81 42.11 -36.58
CA ARG A 10 1.34 40.79 -36.17
C ARG A 10 1.91 40.81 -34.77
N SER A 11 2.68 41.84 -34.41
CA SER A 11 3.21 42.00 -33.06
C SER A 11 2.12 42.16 -32.01
N PHE A 12 1.05 42.91 -32.32
CA PHE A 12 -0.09 43.07 -31.42
C PHE A 12 -0.82 41.73 -31.16
N LEU A 13 -1.07 40.96 -32.23
CA LEU A 13 -1.73 39.66 -32.14
C LEU A 13 -0.86 38.63 -31.37
N LEU A 14 0.46 38.70 -31.52
CA LEU A 14 1.40 37.84 -30.79
C LEU A 14 1.44 38.17 -29.28
N ILE A 15 1.38 39.46 -28.93
CA ILE A 15 1.29 39.91 -27.53
C ILE A 15 -0.01 39.41 -26.91
N GLU A 16 -1.14 39.54 -27.61
CA GLU A 16 -2.45 39.11 -27.14
C GLU A 16 -2.52 37.58 -26.92
N VAL A 17 -1.91 36.80 -27.82
CA VAL A 17 -1.77 35.34 -27.67
C VAL A 17 -0.86 34.97 -26.49
N LEU A 18 0.27 35.66 -26.30
CA LEU A 18 1.17 35.40 -25.17
C LEU A 18 0.52 35.77 -23.82
N LEU A 19 -0.26 36.85 -23.80
CA LEU A 19 -0.93 37.35 -22.60
C LEU A 19 -2.14 36.46 -22.24
N SER A 20 -2.88 35.96 -23.23
CA SER A 20 -3.91 34.95 -22.98
C SER A 20 -3.31 33.61 -22.53
N LEU A 21 -2.20 33.15 -23.13
CA LEU A 21 -1.50 31.95 -22.69
C LEU A 21 -0.96 32.07 -21.25
N SER A 22 -0.37 33.22 -20.90
CA SER A 22 0.14 33.45 -19.54
C SER A 22 -0.97 33.47 -18.50
N LEU A 23 -2.13 34.05 -18.84
CA LEU A 23 -3.29 34.11 -17.96
C LEU A 23 -3.90 32.70 -17.78
N VAL A 24 -3.95 31.89 -18.84
CA VAL A 24 -4.34 30.47 -18.76
C VAL A 24 -3.38 29.68 -17.87
N CYS A 25 -2.06 29.87 -18.00
CA CYS A 25 -1.08 29.21 -17.14
C CYS A 25 -1.20 29.64 -15.67
N LEU A 26 -1.43 30.92 -15.40
CA LEU A 26 -1.61 31.45 -14.05
C LEU A 26 -2.84 30.86 -13.35
N VAL A 27 -3.91 30.55 -14.10
CA VAL A 27 -5.11 29.91 -13.55
C VAL A 27 -4.92 28.39 -13.46
N LEU A 28 -4.36 27.75 -14.48
CA LEU A 28 -4.23 26.29 -14.51
C LEU A 28 -3.24 25.74 -13.48
N MET A 29 -2.10 26.41 -13.26
CA MET A 29 -1.08 25.93 -12.33
C MET A 29 -1.60 25.70 -10.89
N PRO A 30 -2.30 26.65 -10.25
CA PRO A 30 -2.89 26.43 -8.92
C PRO A 30 -4.02 25.39 -8.97
N CYS A 31 -4.84 25.34 -10.03
CA CYS A 31 -5.88 24.31 -10.18
C CYS A 31 -5.28 22.90 -10.25
N ILE A 32 -4.19 22.71 -11.00
CA ILE A 32 -3.48 21.43 -11.09
C ILE A 32 -2.88 21.05 -9.74
N HIS A 33 -2.22 21.99 -9.05
CA HIS A 33 -1.66 21.75 -7.73
C HIS A 33 -2.75 21.33 -6.73
N PHE A 34 -3.85 22.09 -6.69
CA PHE A 34 -4.99 21.78 -5.83
C PHE A 34 -5.57 20.39 -6.13
N TYR A 35 -5.88 20.10 -7.39
CA TYR A 35 -6.43 18.80 -7.79
C TYR A 35 -5.47 17.65 -7.48
N SER A 36 -4.18 17.83 -7.75
CA SER A 36 -3.17 16.81 -7.44
C SER A 36 -3.02 16.56 -5.93
N GLY A 37 -3.14 17.61 -5.11
CA GLY A 37 -3.12 17.51 -3.66
C GLY A 37 -4.34 16.77 -3.11
N VAL A 38 -5.54 17.16 -3.54
CA VAL A 38 -6.79 16.48 -3.16
C VAL A 38 -6.75 15.02 -3.57
N ARG A 39 -6.31 14.73 -4.81
CA ARG A 39 -6.19 13.35 -5.30
C ARG A 39 -5.22 12.52 -4.43
N ARG A 40 -4.06 13.07 -4.05
CA ARG A 40 -3.13 12.37 -3.15
C ARG A 40 -3.74 12.09 -1.78
N SER A 41 -4.40 13.08 -1.18
CA SER A 41 -5.09 12.92 0.11
C SER A 41 -6.12 11.80 0.06
N ILE A 42 -6.93 11.74 -1.00
CA ILE A 42 -7.94 10.69 -1.18
C ILE A 42 -7.29 9.31 -1.32
N GLU A 43 -6.20 9.20 -2.09
CA GLU A 43 -5.49 7.91 -2.21
C GLU A 43 -4.89 7.47 -0.87
N ASP A 44 -4.30 8.39 -0.11
CA ASP A 44 -3.77 8.09 1.23
C ASP A 44 -4.90 7.61 2.17
N ASP A 45 -6.06 8.29 2.15
CA ASP A 45 -7.23 7.89 2.93
C ASP A 45 -7.77 6.51 2.54
N ILE A 46 -7.78 6.19 1.24
CA ILE A 46 -8.23 4.89 0.72
C ILE A 46 -7.27 3.77 1.16
N VAL A 47 -5.96 4.02 1.16
CA VAL A 47 -4.97 3.06 1.66
C VAL A 47 -5.17 2.86 3.16
N ASN A 48 -5.33 3.94 3.92
CA ASN A 48 -5.57 3.88 5.36
C ASN A 48 -6.86 3.13 5.73
N LEU A 49 -7.92 3.31 4.94
CA LEU A 49 -9.19 2.60 5.12
C LEU A 49 -9.04 1.08 4.95
N GLN A 50 -8.17 0.64 4.04
CA GLN A 50 -7.91 -0.78 3.78
C GLN A 50 -6.92 -1.41 4.77
N LEU A 51 -6.11 -0.59 5.46
CA LEU A 51 -5.02 -1.08 6.31
C LEU A 51 -5.45 -2.11 7.37
N PRO A 52 -6.58 -1.95 8.10
CA PRO A 52 -7.04 -2.98 9.04
C PRO A 52 -7.31 -4.33 8.38
N ALA A 53 -8.00 -4.34 7.23
CA ALA A 53 -8.28 -5.56 6.48
C ALA A 53 -7.01 -6.20 5.91
N VAL A 54 -6.03 -5.38 5.51
CA VAL A 54 -4.71 -5.84 5.09
C VAL A 54 -3.99 -6.53 6.24
N ILE A 55 -3.96 -5.90 7.43
CA ILE A 55 -3.35 -6.48 8.63
C ILE A 55 -3.95 -7.87 8.91
N ASP A 56 -5.29 -7.96 8.93
CA ASP A 56 -5.99 -9.23 9.18
C ASP A 56 -5.63 -10.30 8.13
N ASN A 57 -5.64 -9.94 6.85
CA ASN A 57 -5.23 -10.86 5.77
C ASN A 57 -3.79 -11.34 5.91
N CYS A 58 -2.86 -10.47 6.34
CA CYS A 58 -1.48 -10.87 6.58
C CYS A 58 -1.39 -11.88 7.74
N PHE A 59 -2.14 -11.69 8.82
CA PHE A 59 -2.19 -12.67 9.92
C PHE A 59 -2.80 -14.00 9.46
N PHE A 60 -3.91 -13.98 8.71
CA PHE A 60 -4.52 -15.20 8.17
C PHE A 60 -3.56 -15.97 7.27
N ALA A 61 -2.78 -15.29 6.43
CA ALA A 61 -1.77 -15.96 5.60
C ALA A 61 -0.70 -16.68 6.44
N VAL A 62 -0.27 -16.09 7.56
CA VAL A 62 0.66 -16.75 8.49
C VAL A 62 -0.01 -17.95 9.18
N GLU A 63 -1.25 -17.79 9.67
CA GLU A 63 -2.01 -18.87 10.31
C GLU A 63 -2.26 -20.05 9.37
N ASP A 64 -2.60 -19.78 8.10
CA ASP A 64 -2.85 -20.81 7.10
C ASP A 64 -1.56 -21.58 6.77
N ASN A 65 -0.41 -20.90 6.68
CA ASN A 65 0.89 -21.56 6.52
C ASN A 65 1.23 -22.46 7.73
N MET A 66 1.00 -21.96 8.95
CA MET A 66 1.17 -22.76 10.16
C MET A 66 0.24 -23.98 10.17
N ARG A 67 -1.02 -23.80 9.78
CA ARG A 67 -2.00 -24.88 9.67
C ARG A 67 -1.57 -25.92 8.64
N GLU A 68 -1.06 -25.49 7.49
CA GLU A 68 -0.57 -26.40 6.45
C GLU A 68 0.61 -27.25 6.94
N GLN A 69 1.54 -26.66 7.69
CA GLN A 69 2.63 -27.41 8.33
C GLN A 69 2.10 -28.45 9.31
N MET A 70 1.15 -28.07 10.17
CA MET A 70 0.51 -28.98 11.14
C MET A 70 -0.21 -30.14 10.44
N LEU A 71 -0.95 -29.87 9.36
CA LEU A 71 -1.65 -30.89 8.57
C LEU A 71 -0.68 -31.87 7.87
N LYS A 72 0.53 -31.41 7.52
CA LYS A 72 1.61 -32.25 7.00
C LYS A 72 2.33 -33.07 8.10
N GLY A 73 1.89 -32.95 9.35
CA GLY A 73 2.51 -33.58 10.52
C GLY A 73 3.78 -32.87 11.01
N ASN A 74 4.12 -31.73 10.44
CA ASN A 74 5.25 -30.92 10.87
C ASN A 74 4.81 -30.00 12.01
N PHE A 75 5.70 -29.85 13.00
CA PHE A 75 5.52 -28.80 13.98
C PHE A 75 5.86 -27.46 13.33
N PRO A 76 5.01 -26.42 13.45
CA PRO A 76 5.35 -25.11 12.93
C PRO A 76 6.71 -24.65 13.45
N THR A 77 7.43 -23.87 12.65
CA THR A 77 8.76 -23.35 13.04
C THR A 77 8.70 -21.86 13.31
N SER A 78 9.38 -21.41 14.38
CA SER A 78 9.67 -19.98 14.57
C SER A 78 10.60 -19.49 13.44
N GLY A 79 10.46 -18.22 13.06
CA GLY A 79 11.27 -17.62 12.00
C GLY A 79 10.68 -16.34 11.46
N SER A 80 11.33 -15.77 10.46
CA SER A 80 10.86 -14.59 9.74
C SER A 80 10.75 -14.85 8.24
N GLY A 81 9.91 -14.08 7.58
CA GLY A 81 9.73 -14.14 6.13
C GLY A 81 9.21 -12.83 5.56
N GLU A 82 9.28 -12.71 4.24
CA GLU A 82 8.78 -11.56 3.49
C GLU A 82 7.72 -12.03 2.50
N LEU A 83 6.60 -11.31 2.46
CA LEU A 83 5.46 -11.57 1.60
C LEU A 83 4.92 -10.24 1.06
N SER A 84 3.88 -10.32 0.22
CA SER A 84 3.21 -9.13 -0.29
C SER A 84 1.70 -9.31 -0.26
N CYS A 85 1.00 -8.24 0.11
CA CYS A 85 -0.45 -8.14 0.01
C CYS A 85 -0.84 -7.14 -1.10
N VAL A 86 -2.10 -7.12 -1.51
CA VAL A 86 -2.60 -6.18 -2.53
C VAL A 86 -3.59 -5.22 -1.89
N VAL A 87 -3.40 -3.93 -2.15
CA VAL A 87 -4.41 -2.88 -1.89
C VAL A 87 -4.89 -2.27 -3.19
N TYR A 88 -6.06 -1.64 -3.17
CA TYR A 88 -6.64 -1.03 -4.35
C TYR A 88 -6.67 0.49 -4.23
N THR A 89 -6.25 1.17 -5.30
CA THR A 89 -6.42 2.64 -5.44
C THR A 89 -7.88 3.02 -5.68
N SER A 90 -8.17 4.32 -5.64
CA SER A 90 -9.49 4.87 -6.03
C SER A 90 -9.98 4.42 -7.41
N GLN A 91 -9.06 4.07 -8.32
CA GLN A 91 -9.35 3.64 -9.68
C GLN A 91 -9.48 2.11 -9.80
N GLY A 92 -9.45 1.37 -8.69
CA GLY A 92 -9.46 -0.10 -8.70
C GLY A 92 -8.15 -0.74 -9.15
N LYS A 93 -7.08 0.04 -9.34
CA LYS A 93 -5.75 -0.50 -9.64
C LYS A 93 -5.17 -1.15 -8.38
N GLY A 94 -4.79 -2.41 -8.47
CA GLY A 94 -4.08 -3.13 -7.41
C GLY A 94 -2.61 -2.70 -7.30
N ILE A 95 -2.17 -2.41 -6.07
CA ILE A 95 -0.80 -2.11 -5.70
C ILE A 95 -0.33 -3.21 -4.75
N ARG A 96 0.83 -3.79 -5.03
CA ARG A 96 1.48 -4.76 -4.13
C ARG A 96 2.22 -4.02 -3.02
N ILE A 97 1.88 -4.33 -1.78
CA ILE A 97 2.55 -3.81 -0.60
C ILE A 97 3.37 -4.96 0.02
N PRO A 98 4.70 -4.78 0.17
CA PRO A 98 5.51 -5.75 0.89
C PRO A 98 5.20 -5.69 2.39
N TYR A 99 5.23 -6.85 3.03
CA TYR A 99 5.23 -6.96 4.48
C TYR A 99 6.20 -8.05 4.93
N VAL A 100 6.81 -7.82 6.08
CA VAL A 100 7.64 -8.81 6.78
C VAL A 100 6.83 -9.38 7.93
N TYR A 101 6.97 -10.66 8.18
CA TYR A 101 6.39 -11.30 9.35
C TYR A 101 7.47 -12.02 10.14
N SER A 102 7.29 -12.09 11.46
CA SER A 102 8.04 -12.96 12.35
C SER A 102 7.08 -13.77 13.20
N VAL A 103 7.40 -15.04 13.38
CA VAL A 103 6.64 -16.01 14.18
C VAL A 103 7.54 -16.50 15.29
N ASP A 104 7.08 -16.37 16.53
CA ASP A 104 7.71 -16.96 17.70
C ASP A 104 6.76 -17.93 18.38
N ILE A 105 7.06 -19.23 18.26
CA ILE A 105 6.23 -20.29 18.79
C ILE A 105 6.47 -20.45 20.28
N ARG A 106 5.43 -20.16 21.06
CA ARG A 106 5.45 -20.29 22.52
C ARG A 106 5.22 -21.73 22.96
N LYS A 107 4.22 -22.39 22.36
CA LYS A 107 3.78 -23.72 22.80
C LYS A 107 3.05 -24.41 21.67
N GLY A 108 3.26 -25.72 21.53
CA GLY A 108 2.38 -26.55 20.71
C GLY A 108 1.99 -27.83 21.44
N MET A 109 0.83 -28.36 21.07
CA MET A 109 0.23 -29.55 21.64
C MET A 109 0.16 -30.64 20.58
N ARG A 110 0.78 -31.78 20.87
CA ARG A 110 0.69 -33.00 20.05
C ARG A 110 -0.17 -34.03 20.78
N ILE A 111 -1.05 -34.73 20.05
CA ILE A 111 -1.82 -35.86 20.62
C ILE A 111 -1.07 -37.16 20.34
N GLU A 112 -0.55 -37.32 19.13
CA GLU A 112 0.24 -38.46 18.67
C GLU A 112 1.53 -37.97 18.03
N ALA A 113 2.49 -38.87 17.77
CA ALA A 113 3.83 -38.51 17.27
C ALA A 113 3.80 -37.63 16.01
N ASN A 114 2.75 -37.77 15.19
CA ASN A 114 2.62 -37.10 13.89
C ASN A 114 1.43 -36.12 13.79
N ILE A 115 0.67 -35.88 14.87
CA ILE A 115 -0.51 -34.99 14.82
C ILE A 115 -0.34 -33.85 15.82
N VAL A 116 -0.08 -32.65 15.28
CA VAL A 116 -0.04 -31.40 16.04
C VAL A 116 -1.45 -30.83 16.07
N LYS A 117 -2.11 -30.80 17.23
CA LYS A 117 -3.52 -30.37 17.37
C LYS A 117 -3.67 -28.86 17.50
N ALA A 118 -2.73 -28.23 18.21
CA ALA A 118 -2.76 -26.81 18.49
C ALA A 118 -1.36 -26.23 18.56
N CYS A 119 -1.18 -25.00 18.09
CA CYS A 119 0.06 -24.25 18.16
C CYS A 119 -0.24 -22.79 18.54
N PHE A 120 0.37 -22.33 19.63
CA PHE A 120 0.34 -20.96 20.12
C PHE A 120 1.64 -20.26 19.73
N ALA A 121 1.50 -19.12 19.07
CA ALA A 121 2.64 -18.30 18.64
C ALA A 121 2.33 -16.82 18.82
N ASP A 122 3.38 -16.01 19.02
CA ASP A 122 3.30 -14.59 18.75
C ASP A 122 3.71 -14.34 17.32
N VAL A 123 2.93 -13.51 16.64
CA VAL A 123 3.20 -13.11 15.28
C VAL A 123 3.31 -11.59 15.25
N VAL A 124 4.41 -11.10 14.69
CA VAL A 124 4.61 -9.67 14.40
C VAL A 124 4.57 -9.49 12.89
N ILE A 125 3.85 -8.49 12.43
CA ILE A 125 3.72 -8.13 11.02
C ILE A 125 4.10 -6.67 10.86
N GLU A 126 5.03 -6.42 9.95
CA GLU A 126 5.49 -5.09 9.56
C GLU A 126 5.11 -4.81 8.12
N ILE A 127 4.15 -3.90 7.92
CA ILE A 127 3.67 -3.47 6.61
C ILE A 127 4.47 -2.23 6.19
N PHE A 128 4.90 -2.20 4.92
CA PHE A 128 5.82 -1.19 4.37
C PHE A 128 7.19 -1.16 5.08
N PRO A 129 7.89 -2.30 5.16
CA PRO A 129 9.20 -2.36 5.79
C PRO A 129 10.15 -1.33 5.16
N ASN A 130 10.97 -0.68 6.00
CA ASN A 130 11.95 0.34 5.60
C ASN A 130 11.35 1.61 4.97
N GLN A 131 10.05 1.84 5.11
CA GLN A 131 9.42 3.10 4.67
C GLN A 131 9.12 4.01 5.86
N LYS A 132 9.00 5.32 5.56
CA LYS A 132 8.72 6.36 6.57
C LYS A 132 7.42 6.10 7.35
N TYR A 133 6.47 5.39 6.76
CA TYR A 133 5.17 5.06 7.33
C TYR A 133 5.02 3.54 7.57
N THR A 134 6.04 2.91 8.17
CA THR A 134 5.98 1.50 8.56
C THR A 134 4.90 1.30 9.62
N THR A 135 4.02 0.31 9.42
CA THR A 135 3.03 -0.10 10.43
C THR A 135 3.41 -1.46 10.98
N SER A 136 3.69 -1.54 12.28
CA SER A 136 4.02 -2.80 12.97
C SER A 136 2.86 -3.21 13.89
N VAL A 137 2.42 -4.46 13.78
CA VAL A 137 1.33 -5.03 14.57
C VAL A 137 1.75 -6.38 15.11
N GLN A 138 1.55 -6.60 16.40
CA GLN A 138 1.79 -7.88 17.06
C GLN A 138 0.46 -8.48 17.53
N ARG A 139 0.26 -9.78 17.28
CA ARG A 139 -0.86 -10.55 17.82
C ARG A 139 -0.39 -11.93 18.26
N SER A 140 -0.95 -12.44 19.35
CA SER A 140 -0.81 -13.85 19.70
C SER A 140 -1.89 -14.65 18.97
N VAL A 141 -1.48 -15.69 18.26
CA VAL A 141 -2.36 -16.56 17.47
C VAL A 141 -2.36 -17.97 18.03
N CYS A 142 -3.51 -18.63 17.94
CA CYS A 142 -3.68 -20.04 18.28
C CYS A 142 -4.22 -20.78 17.06
N VAL A 143 -3.36 -21.55 16.41
CA VAL A 143 -3.71 -22.35 15.23
C VAL A 143 -4.08 -23.74 15.69
N VAL A 144 -5.25 -24.23 15.26
CA VAL A 144 -5.76 -25.56 15.58
C VAL A 144 -6.07 -26.34 14.31
N THR A 145 -5.93 -27.67 14.36
CA THR A 145 -6.28 -28.63 13.31
C THR A 145 -7.11 -29.78 13.89
#